data_AF-A0A4Z1CI84-F1
#
_entry.id   AF-A0A4Z1CI84-F1
#
_cell.length_a   1.000
_cell.length_b   1.000
_cell.length_c   1.000
_cell.angle_alpha   90.00
_cell.angle_beta   90.00
_cell.angle_gamma   90.00
#
_symmetry.space_group_name_H-M   'P 1'
#
loop_
_entity.id
_entity.type
_entity.pdbx_description
1 polymer ?
#
loop_
_entity_poly.entity_id
_entity_poly.type
_entity_poly.pdbx_seq_one_letter_code
_entity_poly.pdbx_strand_id
1 'polypeptide(L)'
;MTKPADRVRSSSTSRVVLALGVLALVALIVLVQRPAGDAGTDEPAASERGAPVVASDEEFCAGFRALADSQAQFVAGSSDEAALAESADALVDTGVPAGMSLPARSGYYTLIGSVYDSVGLDLEHEAVGAPADPVDGGDAAFSAYLQQSCPP
;
A
#
# COMPACT_ATOMS: atom_id res chain seq x y z
N MET A 1 -26.26 -2.77 -65.00
CA MET A 1 -27.10 -3.15 -63.85
C MET A 1 -26.45 -2.61 -62.58
N THR A 2 -27.28 -2.10 -61.67
CA THR A 2 -27.07 -0.99 -60.71
C THR A 2 -26.60 -1.44 -59.30
N LYS A 3 -25.89 -0.55 -58.58
CA LYS A 3 -25.51 -0.60 -57.13
C LYS A 3 -26.76 -0.56 -56.20
N PRO A 4 -26.71 -1.00 -54.91
CA PRO A 4 -26.23 -0.19 -53.75
C PRO A 4 -25.39 -1.02 -52.72
N ALA A 5 -24.40 -0.53 -51.97
CA ALA A 5 -24.31 0.52 -50.93
C ALA A 5 -24.94 0.17 -49.56
N ASP A 6 -24.07 0.10 -48.54
CA ASP A 6 -24.21 0.33 -47.08
C ASP A 6 -25.45 -0.10 -46.27
N ARG A 7 -25.19 -0.81 -45.15
CA ARG A 7 -25.68 -0.40 -43.82
C ARG A 7 -24.98 -1.13 -42.68
N VAL A 8 -24.12 -0.38 -41.97
CA VAL A 8 -23.80 -0.59 -40.55
C VAL A 8 -25.08 -0.39 -39.72
N ARG A 9 -25.39 -1.29 -38.79
CA ARG A 9 -26.24 -0.95 -37.64
C ARG A 9 -25.78 -1.68 -36.36
N SER A 10 -25.16 -0.86 -35.52
CA SER A 10 -24.85 -1.03 -34.12
C SER A 10 -26.06 -1.52 -33.31
N SER A 11 -25.83 -2.45 -32.39
CA SER A 11 -26.81 -2.94 -31.40
C SER A 11 -26.12 -3.00 -30.03
N SER A 12 -25.69 -1.84 -29.52
CA SER A 12 -25.27 -1.64 -28.14
C SER A 12 -26.25 -0.68 -27.47
N THR A 13 -27.41 -1.17 -27.01
CA THR A 13 -28.39 -0.30 -26.33
C THR A 13 -29.28 -1.03 -25.32
N SER A 14 -28.76 -2.05 -24.61
CA SER A 14 -29.52 -2.70 -23.52
C SER A 14 -28.82 -2.73 -22.17
N ARG A 15 -27.54 -2.32 -22.06
CA ARG A 15 -26.79 -2.40 -20.79
C ARG A 15 -26.75 -1.10 -19.96
N VAL A 16 -27.24 0.02 -20.49
CA VAL A 16 -27.10 1.34 -19.83
C VAL A 16 -28.19 1.61 -18.78
N VAL A 17 -29.37 0.99 -18.90
CA VAL A 17 -30.54 1.36 -18.07
C VAL A 17 -30.44 0.81 -16.63
N LEU A 18 -29.66 -0.25 -16.39
CA LEU A 18 -29.52 -0.87 -15.05
C LEU A 18 -28.50 -0.18 -14.15
N ALA A 19 -27.50 0.52 -14.70
CA ALA A 19 -26.44 1.17 -13.92
C ALA A 19 -26.89 2.49 -13.26
N LEU A 20 -27.87 3.19 -13.85
CA LEU A 20 -28.39 4.46 -13.33
C LEU A 20 -29.28 4.29 -12.09
N GLY A 21 -29.98 3.15 -11.96
CA GLY A 21 -30.88 2.89 -10.83
C GLY A 21 -30.14 2.65 -9.51
N VAL A 22 -28.97 2.00 -9.56
CA VAL A 22 -28.18 1.67 -8.36
C VAL A 22 -27.46 2.91 -7.80
N LEU A 23 -26.94 3.77 -8.69
CA LEU A 23 -26.26 5.01 -8.31
C LEU A 23 -27.19 6.01 -7.61
N ALA A 24 -28.44 6.12 -8.06
CA ALA A 24 -29.43 6.98 -7.41
C ALA A 24 -29.83 6.49 -6.01
N LEU A 25 -29.84 5.17 -5.78
CA LEU A 25 -30.19 4.58 -4.50
C LEU A 25 -29.07 4.76 -3.44
N VAL A 26 -27.79 4.62 -3.84
CA VAL A 26 -26.64 4.83 -2.94
C VAL A 26 -26.52 6.30 -2.52
N ALA A 27 -26.74 7.24 -3.45
CA ALA A 27 -26.71 8.67 -3.13
C ALA A 27 -27.79 9.07 -2.11
N LEU A 28 -28.96 8.42 -2.13
CA LEU A 28 -30.04 8.70 -1.19
C LEU A 28 -29.74 8.19 0.23
N ILE A 29 -29.06 7.04 0.36
CA ILE A 29 -28.72 6.43 1.66
C ILE A 29 -27.65 7.26 2.41
N VAL A 30 -26.71 7.87 1.67
CA VAL A 30 -25.65 8.73 2.26
C VAL A 30 -26.22 10.05 2.80
N LEU A 31 -27.35 10.54 2.28
CA LEU A 31 -27.93 11.83 2.68
C LEU A 31 -28.76 11.78 3.98
N VAL A 32 -29.27 10.61 4.40
CA VAL A 32 -30.24 10.51 5.51
C VAL A 32 -29.59 10.22 6.87
N GLN A 33 -28.31 9.86 6.94
CA GLN A 33 -27.62 9.53 8.19
C GLN A 33 -26.78 10.66 8.82
N ARG A 34 -27.12 11.93 8.56
CA ARG A 34 -26.58 13.04 9.36
C ARG A 34 -27.53 13.37 10.52
N PRO A 35 -27.24 12.98 11.77
CA PRO A 35 -27.87 13.62 12.92
C PRO A 35 -27.41 15.07 12.97
N ALA A 36 -28.38 15.98 12.95
CA ALA A 36 -28.15 17.40 13.15
C ALA A 36 -27.94 17.70 14.64
N GLY A 37 -26.86 18.44 14.94
CA GLY A 37 -26.67 19.12 16.22
C GLY A 37 -25.32 18.80 16.86
N ASP A 38 -24.30 19.64 16.67
CA ASP A 38 -24.00 20.72 17.61
C ASP A 38 -22.99 21.70 16.99
N ALA A 39 -23.00 22.94 17.46
CA ALA A 39 -22.22 24.04 16.92
C ALA A 39 -20.79 24.03 17.49
N GLY A 40 -19.80 23.78 16.63
CA GLY A 40 -18.39 23.98 16.93
C GLY A 40 -17.70 24.46 15.66
N THR A 41 -17.15 25.67 15.71
CA THR A 41 -16.21 26.16 14.69
C THR A 41 -14.92 25.37 14.85
N ASP A 42 -14.76 24.31 14.07
CA ASP A 42 -13.46 23.70 13.82
C ASP A 42 -13.24 23.62 12.31
N GLU A 43 -12.15 24.26 11.94
CA GLU A 43 -11.47 24.26 10.65
C GLU A 43 -11.46 22.84 10.04
N PRO A 44 -11.68 22.67 8.72
CA PRO A 44 -11.50 21.36 8.12
C PRO A 44 -10.01 21.00 8.20
N ALA A 45 -9.69 20.15 9.18
CA ALA A 45 -8.39 19.51 9.30
C ALA A 45 -8.02 18.91 7.95
N ALA A 46 -6.85 19.31 7.45
CA ALA A 46 -6.23 18.73 6.28
C ALA A 46 -6.27 17.20 6.37
N SER A 47 -6.52 16.54 5.24
CA SER A 47 -6.40 15.09 5.12
C SER A 47 -5.14 14.59 5.81
N GLU A 48 -5.28 13.94 6.97
CA GLU A 48 -4.22 13.15 7.58
C GLU A 48 -3.95 11.97 6.64
N ARG A 49 -3.07 12.19 5.65
CA ARG A 49 -2.16 11.12 5.23
C ARG A 49 -1.33 10.82 6.48
N GLY A 50 -1.75 9.80 7.23
CA GLY A 50 -1.16 9.46 8.52
C GLY A 50 0.35 9.39 8.39
N ALA A 51 1.06 10.07 9.30
CA ALA A 51 2.51 9.94 9.37
C ALA A 51 2.87 8.45 9.51
N PRO A 52 3.96 7.99 8.87
CA PRO A 52 4.38 6.60 9.00
C PRO A 52 4.54 6.24 10.47
N VAL A 53 4.04 5.05 10.83
CA VAL A 53 4.15 4.52 12.19
C VAL A 53 5.63 4.50 12.58
N VAL A 54 5.93 4.92 13.82
CA VAL A 54 7.30 4.97 14.34
C VAL A 54 7.49 3.82 15.30
N ALA A 55 8.29 2.84 14.91
CA ALA A 55 8.69 1.70 15.75
C ALA A 55 9.89 2.03 16.63
N SER A 56 10.10 1.25 17.69
CA SER A 56 11.43 1.12 18.29
C SER A 56 12.36 0.28 17.41
N ASP A 57 13.68 0.42 17.56
CA ASP A 57 14.66 -0.43 16.88
C ASP A 57 14.40 -1.92 17.18
N GLU A 58 14.06 -2.26 18.42
CA GLU A 58 13.77 -3.63 18.85
C GLU A 58 12.58 -4.25 18.12
N GLU A 59 11.45 -3.53 18.04
CA GLU A 59 10.24 -3.98 17.34
C GLU A 59 10.50 -4.14 15.84
N PHE A 60 11.16 -3.16 15.21
CA PHE A 60 11.52 -3.24 13.79
C PHE A 60 12.43 -4.44 13.53
N CYS A 61 13.47 -4.63 14.33
CA CYS A 61 14.40 -5.74 14.15
C CYS A 61 13.72 -7.11 14.39
N ALA A 62 12.78 -7.20 15.34
CA ALA A 62 11.99 -8.41 15.55
C ALA A 62 11.11 -8.72 14.33
N GLY A 63 10.36 -7.73 13.84
CA GLY A 63 9.55 -7.87 12.63
C GLY A 63 10.39 -8.20 11.40
N PHE A 64 11.56 -7.59 11.24
CA PHE A 64 12.46 -7.85 10.12
C PHE A 64 12.98 -9.28 10.12
N ARG A 65 13.31 -9.84 11.29
CA ARG A 65 13.68 -11.27 11.42
C ARG A 65 12.51 -12.19 11.10
N ALA A 66 11.31 -11.87 11.58
CA ALA A 66 10.10 -12.65 11.28
C ALA A 66 9.79 -12.66 9.77
N LEU A 67 9.98 -11.54 9.08
CA LEU A 67 9.86 -11.45 7.63
C LEU A 67 10.91 -12.31 6.92
N ALA A 68 12.16 -12.28 7.38
CA ALA A 68 13.23 -13.11 6.82
C ALA A 68 12.91 -14.62 6.96
N ASP A 69 12.36 -15.03 8.10
CA ASP A 69 11.89 -16.40 8.33
C ASP A 69 10.71 -16.77 7.39
N SER A 70 9.76 -15.85 7.17
CA SER A 70 8.65 -16.04 6.23
C SER A 70 9.13 -16.20 4.78
N GLN A 71 10.09 -15.37 4.35
CA GLN A 71 10.73 -15.50 3.03
C GLN A 71 11.43 -16.85 2.87
N ALA A 72 12.15 -17.32 3.91
CA ALA A 72 12.80 -18.63 3.87
C ALA A 72 11.79 -19.77 3.69
N GLN A 73 10.63 -19.69 4.36
CA GLN A 73 9.55 -20.67 4.23
C GLN A 73 8.91 -20.63 2.84
N PHE A 74 8.75 -19.43 2.26
CA PHE A 74 8.19 -19.25 0.93
C PHE A 74 9.10 -19.85 -0.14
N VAL A 75 10.40 -19.55 -0.09
CA VAL A 75 11.41 -20.10 -1.01
C VAL A 75 11.54 -21.62 -0.86
N ALA A 76 11.37 -22.16 0.35
CA ALA A 76 11.36 -23.60 0.59
C ALA A 76 10.06 -24.30 0.12
N GLY A 77 9.03 -23.55 -0.27
CA GLY A 77 7.72 -24.08 -0.66
C GLY A 77 6.89 -24.60 0.52
N SER A 78 7.20 -24.17 1.75
CA SER A 78 6.48 -24.53 2.97
C SER A 78 5.41 -23.52 3.39
N SER A 79 5.39 -22.33 2.79
CA SER A 79 4.34 -21.31 2.93
C SER A 79 3.91 -20.79 1.56
N ASP A 80 2.75 -20.14 1.48
CA ASP A 80 2.21 -19.55 0.26
C ASP A 80 2.47 -18.03 0.17
N GLU A 81 2.10 -17.43 -0.97
CA GLU A 81 2.25 -16.00 -1.24
C GLU A 81 1.48 -15.13 -0.23
N ALA A 82 0.33 -15.61 0.25
CA ALA A 82 -0.50 -14.89 1.22
C ALA A 82 0.19 -14.77 2.59
N ALA A 83 0.83 -15.84 3.06
CA ALA A 83 1.61 -15.81 4.29
C ALA A 83 2.84 -14.89 4.21
N LEU A 84 3.48 -14.80 3.03
CA LEU A 84 4.57 -13.87 2.81
C LEU A 84 4.07 -12.42 2.81
N ALA A 85 2.96 -12.15 2.12
CA ALA A 85 2.33 -10.83 2.10
C ALA A 85 1.91 -10.37 3.50
N GLU A 86 1.25 -11.23 4.29
CA GLU A 86 0.86 -10.92 5.68
C GLU A 86 2.07 -10.57 6.56
N SER A 87 3.18 -11.28 6.36
CA SER A 87 4.42 -11.00 7.09
C SER A 87 5.06 -9.67 6.67
N ALA A 88 5.00 -9.33 5.39
CA ALA A 88 5.47 -8.04 4.86
C ALA A 88 4.60 -6.88 5.38
N ASP A 89 3.28 -7.03 5.32
CA ASP A 89 2.31 -6.06 5.86
C ASP A 89 2.53 -5.85 7.36
N ALA A 90 2.73 -6.92 8.14
CA ALA A 90 2.99 -6.82 9.57
C ALA A 90 4.26 -6.01 9.89
N LEU A 91 5.31 -6.11 9.07
CA LEU A 91 6.51 -5.30 9.23
C LEU A 91 6.26 -3.83 8.86
N VAL A 92 5.54 -3.56 7.76
CA VAL A 92 5.19 -2.19 7.35
C VAL A 92 4.30 -1.53 8.41
N ASP A 93 3.31 -2.24 8.94
CA ASP A 93 2.39 -1.79 9.98
C ASP A 93 3.10 -1.54 11.32
N THR A 94 4.17 -2.28 11.62
CA THR A 94 5.05 -1.99 12.77
C THR A 94 5.68 -0.61 12.63
N GLY A 95 6.01 -0.21 11.40
CA GLY A 95 6.58 1.09 11.09
C GLY A 95 8.11 1.11 11.13
N VAL A 96 8.67 2.29 10.87
CA VAL A 96 10.12 2.48 10.72
C VAL A 96 10.68 3.31 11.87
N PRO A 97 11.81 2.90 12.49
CA PRO A 97 12.39 3.65 13.59
C PRO A 97 12.77 5.09 13.23
N ALA A 98 12.56 6.00 14.18
CA ALA A 98 12.89 7.41 14.01
C ALA A 98 14.39 7.64 13.78
N GLY A 99 15.24 6.76 14.31
CA GLY A 99 16.70 6.79 14.12
C GLY A 99 17.17 6.31 12.75
N MET A 100 16.32 5.66 11.96
CA MET A 100 16.70 5.19 10.63
C MET A 100 16.81 6.35 9.64
N SER A 101 18.04 6.60 9.17
CA SER A 101 18.34 7.67 8.21
C SER A 101 17.59 7.54 6.89
N LEU A 102 17.37 8.65 6.16
CA LEU A 102 16.69 8.63 4.86
C LEU A 102 17.33 7.68 3.83
N PRO A 103 18.67 7.62 3.65
CA PRO A 103 19.28 6.61 2.78
C PRO A 103 18.95 5.18 3.21
N ALA A 104 18.98 4.89 4.52
CA ALA A 104 18.62 3.56 5.03
C ALA A 104 17.13 3.24 4.81
N ARG A 105 16.23 4.23 4.92
CA ARG A 105 14.81 4.06 4.56
C ARG A 105 14.60 3.79 3.07
N SER A 106 15.38 4.45 2.20
CA SER A 106 15.38 4.15 0.76
C SER A 106 15.82 2.71 0.50
N GLY A 107 16.89 2.24 1.14
CA GLY A 107 17.34 0.84 1.00
C GLY A 107 16.34 -0.16 1.58
N TYR A 108 15.72 0.17 2.72
CA TYR A 108 14.63 -0.64 3.29
C TYR A 108 13.48 -0.76 2.29
N TYR A 109 13.00 0.36 1.73
CA TYR A 109 11.95 0.38 0.71
C TYR A 109 12.29 -0.49 -0.50
N THR A 110 13.51 -0.41 -1.02
CA THR A 110 13.95 -1.28 -2.12
C THR A 110 13.83 -2.76 -1.76
N LEU A 111 14.25 -3.15 -0.55
CA LEU A 111 14.15 -4.53 -0.09
C LEU A 111 12.70 -4.96 0.11
N ILE A 112 11.92 -4.23 0.91
CA ILE A 112 10.54 -4.62 1.20
C ILE A 112 9.68 -4.56 -0.06
N GLY A 113 9.90 -3.59 -0.95
CA GLY A 113 9.23 -3.49 -2.24
C GLY A 113 9.48 -4.70 -3.13
N SER A 114 10.69 -5.29 -3.10
CA SER A 114 10.96 -6.54 -3.82
C SER A 114 10.17 -7.75 -3.29
N VAL A 115 9.81 -7.74 -1.99
CA VAL A 115 8.94 -8.77 -1.40
C VAL A 115 7.51 -8.60 -1.92
N TYR A 116 6.97 -7.37 -1.91
CA TYR A 116 5.65 -7.07 -2.49
C TYR A 116 5.60 -7.42 -3.99
N ASP A 117 6.62 -7.04 -4.77
CA ASP A 117 6.70 -7.37 -6.21
C ASP A 117 6.68 -8.89 -6.45
N SER A 118 7.37 -9.66 -5.58
CA SER A 118 7.41 -11.12 -5.69
C SER A 118 6.05 -11.81 -5.52
N VAL A 119 5.10 -11.16 -4.83
CA VAL A 119 3.72 -11.63 -4.64
C VAL A 119 2.70 -10.86 -5.49
N GLY A 120 3.17 -10.05 -6.45
CA GLY A 120 2.33 -9.30 -7.38
C GLY A 120 1.60 -8.11 -6.77
N LEU A 121 2.16 -7.52 -5.71
CA LEU A 121 1.65 -6.33 -5.05
C LEU A 121 2.61 -5.14 -5.22
N ASP A 122 2.08 -3.93 -5.07
CA ASP A 122 2.85 -2.68 -5.10
C ASP A 122 2.88 -2.06 -3.71
N LEU A 123 4.06 -1.58 -3.28
CA LEU A 123 4.25 -0.82 -2.04
C LEU A 123 4.44 0.65 -2.36
N GLU A 124 3.67 1.52 -1.73
CA GLU A 124 3.84 2.97 -1.85
C GLU A 124 5.03 3.47 -1.01
N HIS A 125 5.80 4.44 -1.52
CA HIS A 125 6.99 4.97 -0.83
C HIS A 125 6.65 5.57 0.55
N GLU A 126 5.49 6.21 0.66
CA GLU A 126 5.02 6.86 1.88
C GLU A 126 4.74 5.86 3.01
N ALA A 127 4.42 4.60 2.70
CA ALA A 127 4.10 3.58 3.69
C ALA A 127 5.27 3.33 4.68
N VAL A 128 6.50 3.51 4.19
CA VAL A 128 7.73 3.34 4.99
C VAL A 128 8.48 4.66 5.21
N GLY A 129 7.88 5.78 4.80
CA GLY A 129 8.51 7.10 4.85
C GLY A 129 9.82 7.18 4.05
N ALA A 130 9.90 6.49 2.92
CA ALA A 130 11.01 6.57 1.98
C ALA A 130 10.84 7.76 1.03
N PRO A 131 11.93 8.35 0.51
CA PRO A 131 11.84 9.35 -0.55
C PRO A 131 11.29 8.72 -1.85
N ALA A 132 10.59 9.51 -2.66
CA ALA A 132 10.08 9.08 -3.96
C ALA A 132 11.22 8.71 -4.94
N ASP A 133 12.32 9.46 -4.90
CA ASP A 133 13.50 9.17 -5.69
C ASP A 133 14.46 8.24 -4.91
N PRO A 134 15.02 7.20 -5.54
CA PRO A 134 16.05 6.36 -4.93
C PRO A 134 17.26 7.18 -4.48
N VAL A 135 17.81 6.84 -3.31
CA VAL A 135 19.01 7.48 -2.76
C VAL A 135 20.24 6.63 -3.03
N ASP A 136 21.28 7.24 -3.61
CA ASP A 136 22.58 6.59 -3.83
C ASP A 136 23.12 5.98 -2.53
N GLY A 137 23.48 4.70 -2.58
CA GLY A 137 24.00 3.96 -1.42
C GLY A 137 22.94 3.55 -0.39
N GLY A 138 21.65 3.61 -0.71
CA GLY A 138 20.56 3.24 0.20
C GLY A 138 20.69 1.83 0.78
N ASP A 139 20.97 0.83 -0.05
CA ASP A 139 21.15 -0.56 0.39
C ASP A 139 22.30 -0.74 1.38
N ALA A 140 23.40 -0.02 1.13
CA ALA A 140 24.57 -0.03 2.02
C ALA A 140 24.25 0.66 3.35
N ALA A 141 23.49 1.77 3.32
CA ALA A 141 23.04 2.46 4.51
C ALA A 141 22.06 1.61 5.34
N PHE A 142 21.14 0.90 4.68
CA PHE A 142 20.23 -0.02 5.36
C PHE A 142 20.97 -1.21 5.98
N SER A 143 21.91 -1.80 5.25
CA SER A 143 22.78 -2.87 5.78
C SER A 143 23.59 -2.39 6.98
N ALA A 144 24.13 -1.17 6.93
CA ALA A 144 24.86 -0.57 8.05
C ALA A 144 23.94 -0.30 9.26
N TYR A 145 22.68 0.09 9.04
CA TYR A 145 21.68 0.22 10.08
C TYR A 145 21.40 -1.13 10.75
N LEU A 146 21.14 -2.19 9.98
CA LEU A 146 20.91 -3.54 10.53
C LEU A 146 22.08 -4.03 11.39
N GLN A 147 23.32 -3.80 10.95
CA GLN A 147 24.52 -4.18 11.71
C GLN A 147 24.66 -3.44 13.05
N GLN A 148 24.14 -2.21 13.14
CA GLN A 148 24.23 -1.37 14.34
C GLN A 148 23.06 -1.59 15.29
N SER A 149 21.83 -1.65 14.76
CA SER A 149 20.58 -1.66 15.52
C SER A 149 19.95 -3.06 15.67
N CYS A 150 20.25 -4.00 14.76
CA CYS A 150 19.71 -5.37 14.77
C CYS A 150 20.83 -6.41 14.99
N PRO A 151 21.44 -6.48 16.18
CA PRO A 151 22.46 -7.50 16.46
C PRO A 151 21.91 -8.93 16.28
N PRO A 152 22.75 -9.91 15.93
CA PRO A 152 22.32 -11.28 15.68
C PRO A 152 21.62 -11.93 16.89
#